data_AF-A0A8J5JBY6-F1
#
_entry.id   AF-A0A8J5JBY6-F1
#
_cell.length_a   1.000
_cell.length_b   1.000
_cell.length_c   1.000
_cell.angle_alpha   90.00
_cell.angle_beta   90.00
_cell.angle_gamma   90.00
#
_symmetry.space_group_name_H-M   'P 1'
#
loop_
_entity.id
_entity.type
_entity.pdbx_description
1 polymer ?
#
loop_
_entity_poly.entity_id
_entity_poly.type
_entity_poly.pdbx_seq_one_letter_code
_entity_poly.pdbx_strand_id
1 'polypeptide(L)'
;MTDLLVGRLKAQLKRSLRKHVGEAVNDVCDAFVDELKPIDAPPLAPTLTQIGALKNEVDYDCCRQLVEYIVRNMDTSPGFAQQMDCVILAYQSNDSVDILNSVVNQNMWVRRRRSNKEGANVGNAKAFARIEALEQGLKNLNDQMIILVDMKLQLWIMLSGIGIDANSDEGDRFPDFASHYVARSNKR
;
A
#
# COMPACT_ATOMS: atom_id res chain seq x y z
N MET A 1 38.29 11.08 11.97
CA MET A 1 37.71 10.66 13.27
C MET A 1 36.18 10.83 13.30
N THR A 2 35.65 11.87 12.65
CA THR A 2 34.22 12.17 12.47
C THR A 2 33.47 11.14 11.62
N ASP A 3 34.05 10.63 10.53
CA ASP A 3 33.36 9.68 9.63
C ASP A 3 33.02 8.33 10.27
N LEU A 4 33.86 7.88 11.21
CA LEU A 4 33.65 6.64 11.97
C LEU A 4 32.47 6.78 12.96
N LEU A 5 32.30 7.97 13.55
CA LEU A 5 31.17 8.29 14.43
C LEU A 5 29.87 8.42 13.63
N VAL A 6 29.90 9.08 12.46
CA VAL A 6 28.74 9.21 11.56
C VAL A 6 28.30 7.84 11.04
N GLY A 7 29.25 6.98 10.65
CA GLY A 7 28.95 5.60 10.24
C GLY A 7 28.27 4.78 11.35
N ARG A 8 28.76 4.91 12.58
CA ARG A 8 28.17 4.24 13.76
C ARG A 8 26.77 4.75 14.07
N LEU A 9 26.56 6.07 14.03
CA LEU A 9 25.27 6.69 14.30
C LEU A 9 24.24 6.31 13.23
N LYS A 10 24.64 6.31 11.95
CA LYS A 10 23.80 5.88 10.82
C LYS A 10 23.39 4.41 10.95
N ALA A 11 24.32 3.53 11.32
CA ALA A 11 24.01 2.12 11.54
C ALA A 11 23.05 1.91 12.72
N GLN A 12 23.22 2.68 13.80
CA GLN A 12 22.35 2.63 14.97
C GLN A 12 20.94 3.15 14.65
N LEU A 13 20.82 4.25 13.92
CA LEU A 13 19.55 4.79 13.44
C LEU A 13 18.84 3.78 12.52
N LYS A 14 19.56 3.17 11.56
CA LYS A 14 18.98 2.18 10.65
C LYS A 14 18.49 0.93 11.39
N ARG A 15 19.16 0.51 12.47
CA ARG A 15 18.69 -0.61 13.31
C ARG A 15 17.46 -0.20 14.12
N SER A 16 17.49 0.95 14.77
CA SER A 16 16.38 1.46 15.58
C SER A 16 15.12 1.69 14.74
N LEU A 17 15.25 2.30 13.56
CA LEU A 17 14.14 2.55 12.65
C LEU A 17 13.50 1.24 12.18
N ARG A 18 14.29 0.25 11.75
CA ARG A 18 13.76 -1.04 11.31
C ARG A 18 13.05 -1.79 12.43
N LYS A 19 13.58 -1.74 13.65
CA LYS A 19 12.94 -2.32 14.82
C LYS A 19 11.58 -1.65 15.07
N HIS A 20 11.55 -0.33 15.11
CA HIS A 20 10.34 0.41 15.45
C HIS A 20 9.25 0.34 14.36
N VAL A 21 9.65 0.34 13.08
CA VAL A 21 8.73 0.09 11.97
C VAL A 21 8.19 -1.34 12.03
N GLY A 22 9.04 -2.32 12.38
CA GLY A 22 8.59 -3.70 12.57
C GLY A 22 7.58 -3.83 13.70
N GLU A 23 7.85 -3.21 14.85
CA GLU A 23 6.94 -3.16 16.01
C GLU A 23 5.61 -2.50 15.63
N ALA A 24 5.64 -1.31 15.02
CA ALA A 24 4.42 -0.60 14.64
C ALA A 24 3.57 -1.36 13.59
N VAL A 25 4.21 -2.02 12.63
CA VAL A 25 3.49 -2.87 11.66
C VAL A 25 2.90 -4.09 12.37
N ASN A 26 3.63 -4.70 13.30
CA ASN A 26 3.11 -5.84 14.07
C ASN A 26 1.93 -5.41 14.93
N ASP A 27 2.02 -4.28 15.63
CA ASP A 27 0.93 -3.74 16.46
C ASP A 27 -0.32 -3.41 15.64
N VAL A 28 -0.17 -2.87 14.43
CA VAL A 28 -1.30 -2.60 13.52
C VAL A 28 -1.90 -3.91 12.99
N CYS A 29 -1.06 -4.90 12.67
CA CYS A 29 -1.54 -6.23 12.28
C CYS A 29 -2.27 -6.92 13.44
N ASP A 30 -1.74 -6.84 14.65
CA ASP A 30 -2.34 -7.43 15.86
C ASP A 30 -3.67 -6.74 16.20
N ALA A 31 -3.72 -5.40 16.12
CA ALA A 31 -4.96 -4.63 16.29
C ALA A 31 -6.02 -4.97 15.23
N PHE A 32 -5.60 -5.17 13.98
CA PHE A 32 -6.50 -5.59 12.90
C PHE A 32 -6.98 -7.04 13.09
N VAL A 33 -6.12 -7.93 13.58
CA VAL A 33 -6.50 -9.31 13.95
C VAL A 33 -7.48 -9.32 15.11
N ASP A 34 -7.31 -8.43 16.09
CA ASP A 34 -8.23 -8.28 17.23
C ASP A 34 -9.55 -7.61 16.82
N GLU A 35 -9.54 -6.68 15.87
CA GLU A 35 -10.76 -6.10 15.25
C GLU A 35 -11.51 -7.13 14.39
N LEU A 36 -10.80 -8.13 13.85
CA LEU A 36 -11.36 -9.27 13.13
C LEU A 36 -11.82 -10.42 14.06
N LYS A 37 -11.54 -10.37 15.37
CA LYS A 37 -12.13 -11.33 16.31
C LYS A 37 -13.61 -10.96 16.54
N PRO A 38 -14.55 -11.87 16.23
CA PRO A 38 -15.97 -11.62 16.45
C PRO A 38 -16.29 -11.44 17.94
N ILE A 39 -17.13 -10.46 18.24
CA ILE A 39 -17.78 -10.30 19.56
C ILE A 39 -18.70 -11.51 19.80
N ASP A 40 -18.27 -12.37 20.73
CA ASP A 40 -18.93 -13.49 21.44
C ASP A 40 -20.03 -14.34 20.74
N ALA A 41 -19.68 -15.61 20.43
CA ALA A 41 -20.21 -16.87 21.04
C ALA A 41 -20.07 -18.10 20.09
N PRO A 42 -20.22 -19.35 20.58
CA PRO A 42 -19.22 -20.34 21.05
C PRO A 42 -18.72 -21.32 19.92
N PRO A 43 -17.80 -22.26 20.22
CA PRO A 43 -16.67 -22.60 19.34
C PRO A 43 -16.88 -23.88 18.51
N LEU A 44 -16.33 -23.88 17.28
CA LEU A 44 -15.45 -24.91 16.71
C LEU A 44 -15.31 -24.68 15.20
N ALA A 45 -14.15 -24.20 14.78
CA ALA A 45 -13.71 -24.36 13.39
C ALA A 45 -12.29 -24.92 13.40
N PRO A 46 -12.10 -26.22 13.10
CA PRO A 46 -10.81 -26.70 12.66
C PRO A 46 -10.65 -26.40 11.17
N THR A 47 -9.59 -25.64 10.89
CA THR A 47 -8.58 -25.88 9.85
C THR A 47 -9.05 -26.48 8.51
N LEU A 48 -8.76 -25.74 7.44
CA LEU A 48 -9.05 -25.94 6.02
C LEU A 48 -8.41 -27.21 5.40
N THR A 49 -8.19 -28.30 6.16
CA THR A 49 -7.29 -29.41 5.76
C THR A 49 -7.81 -30.83 6.06
N GLN A 50 -9.10 -31.02 6.34
CA GLN A 50 -9.76 -32.35 6.36
C GLN A 50 -11.03 -32.24 5.49
N ILE A 51 -11.00 -32.36 4.16
CA ILE A 51 -10.86 -33.60 3.38
C ILE A 51 -11.60 -34.77 4.05
N GLY A 52 -12.90 -34.90 3.76
CA GLY A 52 -13.41 -36.22 3.40
C GLY A 52 -14.73 -36.70 4.01
N ALA A 53 -15.07 -36.41 5.28
CA ALA A 53 -16.11 -37.25 5.92
C ALA A 53 -17.02 -36.63 7.00
N LEU A 54 -16.90 -35.35 7.38
CA LEU A 54 -17.67 -34.81 8.51
C LEU A 54 -18.16 -33.36 8.33
N LYS A 55 -18.55 -32.96 7.11
CA LYS A 55 -18.76 -31.54 6.75
C LYS A 55 -20.14 -31.19 6.14
N ASN A 56 -21.12 -32.09 6.19
CA ASN A 56 -22.30 -31.95 5.33
C ASN A 56 -23.46 -31.15 5.96
N GLU A 57 -23.51 -30.96 7.29
CA GLU A 57 -24.57 -30.16 7.92
C GLU A 57 -24.21 -28.67 8.07
N VAL A 58 -22.95 -28.34 8.37
CA VAL A 58 -22.50 -26.94 8.56
C VAL A 58 -22.47 -26.15 7.24
N ASP A 59 -22.35 -26.84 6.11
CA ASP A 59 -22.27 -26.21 4.78
C ASP A 59 -23.63 -25.67 4.30
N TYR A 60 -24.74 -26.32 4.70
CA TYR A 60 -26.10 -25.87 4.37
C TYR A 60 -26.42 -24.50 4.97
N ASP A 61 -26.20 -24.37 6.29
CA ASP A 61 -26.55 -23.17 7.04
C ASP A 61 -25.70 -21.98 6.62
N CYS A 62 -24.42 -22.20 6.30
CA CYS A 62 -23.53 -21.17 5.77
C CYS A 62 -24.01 -20.66 4.40
N CYS A 63 -24.34 -21.57 3.48
CA CYS A 63 -24.86 -21.19 2.16
C CYS A 63 -26.21 -20.46 2.28
N ARG A 64 -27.08 -20.91 3.19
CA ARG A 64 -28.38 -20.29 3.44
C ARG A 64 -28.25 -18.89 4.03
N GLN A 65 -27.34 -18.68 4.97
CA GLN A 65 -27.05 -17.34 5.52
C GLN A 65 -26.55 -16.38 4.44
N LEU A 66 -25.71 -16.86 3.51
CA LEU A 66 -25.25 -16.06 2.37
C LEU A 66 -26.42 -15.68 1.45
N VAL A 67 -27.31 -16.61 1.14
CA VAL A 67 -28.50 -16.35 0.32
C VAL A 67 -29.41 -15.33 1.00
N GLU A 68 -29.66 -15.48 2.30
CA GLU A 68 -30.46 -14.55 3.09
C GLU A 68 -29.84 -13.15 3.10
N TYR A 69 -28.52 -13.07 3.28
CA TYR A 69 -27.80 -11.81 3.22
C TYR A 69 -27.93 -11.12 1.86
N ILE A 70 -27.81 -11.87 0.76
CA ILE A 70 -27.94 -11.34 -0.60
C ILE A 70 -29.36 -10.83 -0.83
N VAL A 71 -30.40 -11.59 -0.48
CA VAL A 71 -31.80 -11.19 -0.63
C VAL A 71 -32.10 -9.93 0.21
N ARG A 72 -31.53 -9.84 1.41
CA ARG A 72 -31.75 -8.70 2.32
C ARG A 72 -31.06 -7.41 1.85
N ASN A 73 -29.90 -7.51 1.20
CA ASN A 73 -29.04 -6.36 0.89
C ASN A 73 -28.98 -5.99 -0.61
N MET A 74 -29.41 -6.87 -1.51
CA MET A 74 -29.29 -6.71 -2.96
C MET A 74 -30.66 -6.77 -3.64
N ASP A 75 -30.75 -6.28 -4.88
CA ASP A 75 -31.89 -6.56 -5.74
C ASP A 75 -31.63 -7.93 -6.41
N THR A 76 -32.52 -8.90 -6.20
CA THR A 76 -32.39 -10.24 -6.78
C THR A 76 -33.51 -10.54 -7.76
N SER A 77 -33.29 -11.52 -8.65
CA SER A 77 -34.35 -12.08 -9.47
C SER A 77 -35.50 -12.64 -8.61
N PRO A 78 -36.77 -12.59 -9.08
CA PRO A 78 -37.85 -13.32 -8.44
C PRO A 78 -37.50 -14.80 -8.36
N GLY A 79 -37.77 -15.44 -7.22
CA GLY A 79 -37.45 -16.87 -7.04
C GLY A 79 -35.99 -17.17 -6.66
N PHE A 80 -35.12 -16.16 -6.55
CA PHE A 80 -33.68 -16.36 -6.31
C PHE A 80 -33.35 -17.24 -5.10
N ALA A 81 -34.02 -16.98 -3.96
CA ALA A 81 -33.79 -17.76 -2.74
C ALA A 81 -34.16 -19.24 -2.94
N GLN A 82 -35.34 -19.50 -3.51
CA GLN A 82 -35.80 -20.86 -3.78
C GLN A 82 -34.86 -21.59 -4.75
N GLN A 83 -34.36 -20.89 -5.77
CA GLN A 83 -33.45 -21.48 -6.75
C GLN A 83 -32.09 -21.80 -6.15
N MET A 84 -31.55 -20.91 -5.31
CA MET A 84 -30.31 -21.17 -4.57
C MET A 84 -30.47 -22.31 -3.56
N ASP A 85 -31.62 -22.43 -2.89
CA ASP A 85 -31.92 -23.56 -2.00
C ASP A 85 -31.90 -24.88 -2.76
N CYS A 86 -32.48 -24.94 -3.97
CA CYS A 86 -32.41 -26.13 -4.82
C CYS A 86 -30.98 -26.46 -5.27
N VAL A 87 -30.15 -25.46 -5.54
CA VAL A 87 -28.73 -25.64 -5.88
C VAL A 87 -27.93 -26.16 -4.69
N ILE A 88 -28.15 -25.61 -3.50
CA ILE A 88 -27.48 -26.03 -2.26
C ILE A 88 -27.86 -27.49 -1.95
N LEU A 89 -29.13 -27.86 -2.10
CA LEU A 89 -29.60 -29.24 -1.90
C LEU A 89 -29.03 -30.21 -2.95
N ALA A 90 -29.01 -29.82 -4.23
CA ALA A 90 -28.44 -30.65 -5.30
C ALA A 90 -26.92 -30.89 -5.14
N TYR A 91 -26.21 -29.91 -4.57
CA TYR A 91 -24.80 -30.06 -4.23
C TYR A 91 -24.59 -31.12 -3.13
N GLN A 92 -25.50 -31.20 -2.15
CA GLN A 92 -25.40 -32.16 -1.05
C GLN A 92 -25.78 -33.58 -1.44
N SER A 93 -26.69 -33.75 -2.40
CA SER A 93 -27.12 -35.06 -2.87
C SER A 93 -26.12 -35.74 -3.82
N ASN A 94 -25.00 -35.07 -4.19
CA ASN A 94 -24.10 -35.52 -5.26
C ASN A 94 -24.87 -35.89 -6.55
N ASP A 95 -25.98 -35.19 -6.82
CA ASP A 95 -26.82 -35.48 -7.97
C ASP A 95 -26.08 -35.17 -9.29
N SER A 96 -26.51 -35.82 -10.38
CA SER A 96 -25.90 -35.60 -11.71
C SER A 96 -25.96 -34.11 -12.09
N VAL A 97 -24.87 -33.62 -12.70
CA VAL A 97 -24.74 -32.26 -13.24
C VAL A 97 -25.92 -31.89 -14.17
N ASP A 98 -26.55 -32.88 -14.80
CA ASP A 98 -27.74 -32.71 -15.65
C ASP A 98 -28.97 -32.24 -14.87
N ILE A 99 -29.14 -32.68 -13.62
CA ILE A 99 -30.21 -32.24 -12.73
C ILE A 99 -29.94 -30.80 -12.28
N LEU A 100 -28.68 -30.47 -11.97
CA LEU A 100 -28.30 -29.10 -11.63
C LEU A 100 -28.56 -28.14 -12.80
N ASN A 101 -28.23 -28.55 -14.04
CA ASN A 101 -28.52 -27.76 -15.25
C ASN A 101 -30.04 -27.61 -15.49
N SER A 102 -30.84 -28.61 -15.14
CA SER A 102 -32.31 -28.54 -15.21
C SER A 102 -32.93 -27.66 -14.12
N VAL A 103 -32.33 -27.63 -12.91
CA VAL A 103 -32.77 -26.79 -11.78
C VAL A 103 -32.36 -25.33 -11.98
N VAL A 104 -31.18 -25.09 -12.57
CA VAL A 104 -30.65 -23.75 -12.88
C VAL A 104 -31.17 -23.25 -14.24
N ASN A 105 -32.48 -23.39 -14.48
CA ASN A 105 -33.12 -22.96 -15.73
C ASN A 105 -33.57 -21.49 -15.72
N GLN A 106 -33.53 -20.81 -14.58
CA GLN A 106 -33.92 -19.41 -14.46
C GLN A 106 -32.69 -18.50 -14.49
N ASN A 107 -32.76 -17.43 -15.29
CA ASN A 107 -31.76 -16.36 -15.35
C ASN A 107 -31.65 -15.67 -13.98
N MET A 108 -30.78 -16.19 -13.11
CA MET A 108 -30.48 -15.59 -11.82
C MET A 108 -29.66 -14.33 -12.04
N TRP A 109 -30.10 -13.25 -11.42
CA TRP A 109 -29.32 -12.03 -11.38
C TRP A 109 -29.36 -11.45 -9.98
N VAL A 110 -28.22 -10.90 -9.57
CA VAL A 110 -28.05 -10.17 -8.31
C VAL A 110 -27.47 -8.82 -8.69
N ARG A 111 -28.14 -7.74 -8.29
CA ARG A 111 -27.71 -6.38 -8.56
C ARG A 111 -27.53 -5.64 -7.25
N ARG A 112 -26.46 -4.85 -7.15
CA ARG A 112 -26.26 -3.95 -6.02
C ARG A 112 -27.48 -3.04 -5.93
N ARG A 113 -28.21 -3.12 -4.81
CA ARG A 113 -29.36 -2.25 -4.53
C ARG A 113 -28.85 -0.82 -4.60
N ARG A 114 -29.40 -0.01 -5.51
CA ARG A 114 -29.08 1.41 -5.59
C ARG A 114 -29.70 2.07 -4.37
N SER A 115 -28.96 2.10 -3.26
CA SER A 115 -29.32 2.95 -2.15
C SER A 115 -29.32 4.37 -2.69
N ASN A 116 -30.48 5.03 -2.69
CA ASN A 116 -30.60 6.45 -3.00
C ASN A 116 -29.92 7.24 -1.88
N LYS A 117 -28.59 7.17 -1.82
CA LYS A 117 -27.74 7.91 -0.88
C LYS A 117 -27.25 9.13 -1.64
N GLU A 118 -28.06 10.18 -1.64
CA GLU A 118 -27.64 11.55 -2.01
C GLU A 118 -26.48 12.07 -1.12
N GLY A 119 -26.03 11.33 -0.10
CA GLY A 119 -24.88 11.68 0.75
C GLY A 119 -23.51 11.12 0.36
N ALA A 120 -23.38 10.28 -0.66
CA ALA A 120 -22.08 9.65 -1.01
C ALA A 120 -21.15 10.51 -1.88
N ASN A 121 -21.61 11.66 -2.39
CA ASN A 121 -20.82 12.52 -3.29
C ASN A 121 -19.82 13.41 -2.52
N VAL A 122 -20.12 13.83 -1.29
CA VAL A 122 -19.32 14.82 -0.56
C VAL A 122 -17.94 14.27 -0.14
N GLY A 123 -17.84 12.97 0.18
CA GLY A 123 -16.57 12.33 0.56
C GLY A 123 -15.58 12.23 -0.60
N ASN A 124 -16.08 11.96 -1.80
CA ASN A 124 -15.25 11.86 -2.99
C ASN A 124 -14.88 13.25 -3.54
N ALA A 125 -15.77 14.24 -3.49
CA ALA A 125 -15.49 15.60 -3.96
C ALA A 125 -14.28 16.22 -3.24
N LYS A 126 -14.16 16.04 -1.93
CA LYS A 126 -13.00 16.50 -1.15
C LYS A 126 -11.72 15.75 -1.53
N ALA A 127 -11.82 14.45 -1.82
CA ALA A 127 -10.69 13.66 -2.29
C ALA A 127 -10.21 14.12 -3.67
N PHE A 128 -11.14 14.35 -4.62
CA PHE A 128 -10.83 14.84 -5.96
C PHE A 128 -10.22 16.24 -5.94
N ALA A 129 -10.77 17.18 -5.17
CA ALA A 129 -10.19 18.52 -5.02
C ALA A 129 -8.77 18.48 -4.43
N ARG A 130 -8.50 17.53 -3.52
CA ARG A 130 -7.17 17.34 -2.94
C ARG A 130 -6.18 16.74 -3.93
N ILE A 131 -6.64 15.83 -4.80
CA ILE A 131 -5.82 15.28 -5.89
C ILE A 131 -5.44 16.39 -6.87
N GLU A 132 -6.41 17.19 -7.32
CA GLU A 132 -6.18 18.31 -8.25
C GLU A 132 -5.19 19.34 -7.67
N ALA A 133 -5.34 19.70 -6.39
CA ALA A 133 -4.40 20.60 -5.71
C ALA A 133 -2.97 20.03 -5.64
N LEU A 134 -2.82 18.71 -5.43
CA LEU A 134 -1.52 18.05 -5.40
C LEU A 134 -0.88 17.99 -6.79
N GLU A 135 -1.66 17.72 -7.83
CA GLU A 135 -1.20 17.73 -9.22
C GLU A 135 -0.68 19.11 -9.63
N GLN A 136 -1.42 20.18 -9.27
CA GLN A 136 -1.00 21.55 -9.54
C GLN A 136 0.27 21.92 -8.76
N GLY A 137 0.40 21.45 -7.51
CA GLY A 137 1.61 21.63 -6.70
C GLY A 137 2.83 20.96 -7.31
N LEU A 138 2.69 19.72 -7.80
CA LEU A 138 3.76 19.00 -8.50
C LEU A 138 4.18 19.72 -9.77
N LYS A 139 3.22 20.22 -10.55
CA LYS A 139 3.51 20.98 -11.77
C LYS A 139 4.31 22.25 -11.46
N ASN A 140 3.87 23.04 -10.48
CA ASN A 140 4.57 24.25 -10.05
C ASN A 140 6.00 23.95 -9.55
N LEU A 141 6.16 22.89 -8.75
CA LEU A 141 7.48 22.50 -8.26
C LEU A 141 8.42 22.08 -9.41
N ASN A 142 7.88 21.36 -10.39
CA ASN A 142 8.63 20.98 -11.58
C ASN A 142 9.05 22.20 -12.41
N ASP A 143 8.16 23.17 -12.61
CA ASP A 143 8.45 24.40 -13.34
C ASP A 143 9.55 25.22 -12.63
N GLN A 144 9.52 25.30 -11.30
CA GLN A 144 10.59 25.92 -10.50
C GLN A 144 11.92 25.19 -10.62
N MET A 145 11.91 23.85 -10.64
CA MET A 145 13.11 23.05 -10.82
C MET A 145 13.74 23.31 -12.20
N ILE A 146 12.93 23.41 -13.26
CA ILE A 146 13.40 23.75 -14.60
C ILE A 146 14.12 25.11 -14.60
N ILE A 147 13.53 26.13 -13.97
CA ILE A 147 14.14 27.46 -13.86
C ILE A 147 15.47 27.39 -13.10
N LEU A 148 15.52 26.71 -11.95
CA LEU A 148 16.75 26.59 -11.16
C LEU A 148 17.86 25.86 -11.92
N VAL A 149 17.53 24.82 -12.68
CA VAL A 149 18.49 24.10 -13.51
C VAL A 149 19.02 25.00 -14.63
N ASP A 150 18.17 25.78 -15.28
CA ASP A 150 18.59 26.75 -16.28
C ASP A 150 19.50 27.84 -15.68
N MET A 151 19.11 28.41 -14.54
CA MET A 151 19.95 29.39 -13.81
C MET A 151 21.31 28.80 -13.42
N LYS A 152 21.34 27.55 -12.94
CA LYS A 152 22.60 26.86 -12.63
C LYS A 152 23.47 26.70 -13.88
N LEU A 153 22.87 26.36 -15.02
CA LEU A 153 23.60 26.22 -16.28
C LEU A 153 24.18 27.56 -16.72
N GLN A 154 23.40 28.65 -16.65
CA GLN A 154 23.87 30.00 -16.97
C GLN A 154 25.03 30.45 -16.08
N LEU A 155 24.93 30.21 -14.77
CA LEU A 155 26.01 30.47 -13.81
C LEU A 155 27.27 29.68 -14.15
N TRP A 156 27.12 28.39 -14.47
CA TRP A 156 28.24 27.54 -14.83
C TRP A 156 28.94 28.02 -16.11
N ILE A 157 28.18 28.43 -17.14
CA ILE A 157 28.72 29.02 -18.37
C ILE A 157 29.49 30.31 -18.06
N MET A 158 28.95 31.19 -17.21
CA MET A 158 29.63 32.43 -16.81
C MET A 158 30.95 32.15 -16.08
N LEU A 159 30.96 31.20 -15.14
CA LEU A 159 32.16 30.81 -14.39
C LEU A 159 33.23 30.20 -15.31
N SER A 160 32.84 29.33 -16.23
CA SER A 160 33.75 28.77 -17.24
C SER A 160 34.30 29.87 -18.16
N GLY A 161 33.50 30.89 -18.49
CA GLY A 161 33.93 32.04 -19.29
C GLY A 161 35.04 32.89 -18.66
N ILE A 162 35.13 32.91 -17.31
CA ILE A 162 36.21 33.58 -16.57
C ILE A 162 37.34 32.61 -16.17
N GLY A 163 37.33 31.38 -16.68
CA GLY A 163 38.38 30.38 -16.45
C GLY A 163 38.23 29.59 -15.14
N ILE A 164 37.07 29.67 -14.47
CA ILE A 164 36.75 28.86 -13.29
C ILE A 164 36.02 27.59 -13.76
N ASP A 165 36.65 26.45 -13.57
CA ASP A 165 36.13 25.13 -13.90
C ASP A 165 36.02 24.22 -12.67
N ALA A 166 35.50 23.00 -12.87
CA ALA A 166 35.33 22.03 -11.79
C ALA A 166 36.65 21.56 -11.13
N ASN A 167 37.80 21.85 -11.75
CA ASN A 167 39.12 21.49 -11.27
C ASN A 167 39.85 22.69 -10.64
N SER A 168 39.25 23.88 -10.66
CA SER A 168 39.83 25.09 -10.07
C SER A 168 40.01 24.95 -8.55
N ASP A 169 39.15 24.16 -7.90
CA ASP A 169 39.31 23.76 -6.50
C ASP A 169 40.57 22.88 -6.23
N GLU A 170 41.07 22.16 -7.25
CA GLU A 170 42.30 21.35 -7.11
C GLU A 170 43.57 22.19 -7.25
N GLY A 171 43.50 23.30 -7.98
CA GLY A 171 44.62 24.22 -8.21
C GLY A 171 44.93 25.13 -7.01
N ASP A 172 43.92 25.48 -6.21
CA ASP A 172 44.02 26.33 -5.01
C ASP A 172 44.48 25.57 -3.75
N ARG A 173 45.19 24.46 -3.92
CA ARG A 173 45.78 23.74 -2.79
C ARG A 173 46.79 24.65 -2.11
N PHE A 174 46.44 25.14 -0.92
CA PHE A 174 47.33 25.91 -0.06
C PHE A 174 48.72 25.24 -0.02
N PRO A 175 49.82 25.97 -0.29
CA PRO A 175 51.15 25.39 -0.26
C PRO A 175 51.38 24.77 1.12
N ASP A 176 52.03 23.60 1.14
CA ASP A 176 52.42 22.96 2.40
C ASP A 176 53.34 23.92 3.17
N PHE A 177 52.79 24.56 4.20
CA PHE A 177 53.50 25.54 5.01
C PHE A 177 54.75 24.95 5.68
N ALA A 178 54.80 23.62 5.91
CA ALA A 178 55.97 22.95 6.45
C ALA A 178 57.17 22.98 5.48
N SER A 179 56.90 22.98 4.17
CA SER A 179 57.94 23.09 3.13
C SER A 179 58.38 24.54 2.86
N HIS A 180 57.52 25.52 3.16
CA HIS A 180 57.74 26.92 2.77
C HIS A 180 58.51 27.75 3.82
N TYR A 181 58.56 27.28 5.08
CA TYR A 181 59.30 27.92 6.19
C TYR A 181 60.46 27.05 6.72
N VAL A 182 61.24 26.41 5.85
CA VAL A 182 62.47 25.75 6.30
C VAL A 182 63.40 26.79 6.89
N ALA A 183 63.80 26.59 8.16
CA ALA A 183 64.73 27.49 8.84
C ALA A 183 66.05 27.56 8.06
N ARG A 184 66.43 28.77 7.66
CA ARG A 184 67.69 29.03 6.95
C ARG A 184 68.85 28.59 7.86
N SER A 185 69.54 27.50 7.49
CA SER A 185 70.69 27.02 8.26
C SER A 185 71.84 28.01 8.12
N ASN A 186 72.02 28.87 9.12
CA ASN A 186 73.22 29.69 9.24
C ASN A 186 74.40 28.77 9.62
N LYS A 187 75.07 28.22 8.61
CA LYS A 187 76.42 27.67 8.79
C LYS A 187 77.39 28.84 8.98
N ARG A 188 77.94 28.95 10.20
CA ARG A 188 79.21 29.63 10.45
C ARG A 188 80.36 28.73 10.06
#